data_AF-A0A3A8JPR8-F1
#
_entry.id   AF-A0A3A8JPR8-F1
#
_cell.length_a   1.000
_cell.length_b   1.000
_cell.length_c   1.000
_cell.angle_alpha   90.00
_cell.angle_beta   90.00
_cell.angle_gamma   90.00
#
_symmetry.space_group_name_H-M   'P 1'
#
loop_
_entity.id
_entity.type
_entity.pdbx_description
1 polymer ?
#
loop_
_entity_poly.entity_id
_entity_poly.type
_entity_poly.pdbx_seq_one_letter_code
_entity_poly.pdbx_strand_id
1 'polypeptide(L)'
;MNAMSNGPPPARRRPTSGTPSSGTGQRAPVRRSSTAGASAVKPAKLVVIAGPSEGEEFPLSDAEYTVGRATDNPICLQDTSVSRKHITLRRESAGWMVSDMKSGNGTLVNGEPVTDETLLANGDVITMGDSEVRYEDTANSTAKVQAPSGPRPRPSTAGGRAPTAIPVRPRPGGEGRARPQTSRASQAAELTPEAQRKRMRLKLAGVGVLVLLFAGLGVARSRMRHQQEEQGRIEQEQRQYREQLGGLFQEAKNLVREGQWQQAKTKLEELQNQAPDYPGVADYLKAAEKEIPNQGHLAAAQAALDKGELVTAQAALAKVSADTQLYEQLKTTRKALIDVADKRTKEANTLMVTRQLESVQKAKAITDDVLAAFPEHRDGKLINDESARIIADLTRPEYVPKAATPKPWEPAVDRFRDGDISGAVAILNACAAKTPQCKQLMTQMTEFGGLYKKLEDLEAKGLTRLLALDKDITDGRGSKMAKNAGTRAATTFYKSASGAKAAGQWSRAMEFARRALQADPNHTGAANIVNDLKGKAKDLYLQAYSIKDASPEDALPKFRDVVAMTPPDDELHGKAQGWVEKLSR
;
A
#
# COMPACT_ATOMS: atom_id res chain seq x y z
N MET A 1 84.21 -4.49 36.58
CA MET A 1 85.32 -4.59 35.58
C MET A 1 84.72 -4.42 34.19
N ASN A 2 85.53 -3.98 33.23
CA ASN A 2 85.20 -3.51 31.86
C ASN A 2 84.22 -4.45 31.08
N ALA A 3 83.18 -3.96 30.36
CA ALA A 3 83.14 -3.17 29.10
C ALA A 3 83.49 -4.01 27.85
N MET A 4 82.99 -3.80 26.61
CA MET A 4 82.08 -2.83 25.95
C MET A 4 81.56 -3.50 24.63
N SER A 5 80.57 -3.07 23.82
CA SER A 5 79.61 -1.95 23.78
C SER A 5 78.27 -2.49 23.15
N ASN A 6 77.42 -1.91 22.27
CA ASN A 6 77.29 -0.63 21.53
C ASN A 6 75.81 -0.40 21.05
N GLY A 7 75.52 0.73 20.39
CA GLY A 7 74.27 1.07 19.64
C GLY A 7 74.55 2.21 18.63
N PRO A 8 73.60 3.05 18.12
CA PRO A 8 72.13 3.11 18.24
C PRO A 8 71.38 3.25 16.84
N PRO A 9 70.54 4.27 16.52
CA PRO A 9 69.07 4.45 16.70
C PRO A 9 68.17 4.43 15.39
N PRO A 10 66.82 4.62 15.47
CA PRO A 10 65.88 4.45 14.32
C PRO A 10 65.35 5.74 13.63
N ALA A 11 64.59 5.61 12.50
CA ALA A 11 64.05 6.71 11.66
C ALA A 11 62.57 6.53 11.16
N ARG A 12 62.05 7.43 10.29
CA ARG A 12 60.60 7.71 10.07
C ARG A 12 60.06 7.65 8.60
N ARG A 13 58.77 7.30 8.47
CA ARG A 13 57.69 7.77 7.53
C ARG A 13 57.93 7.98 6.00
N ARG A 14 57.12 7.28 5.17
CA ARG A 14 56.33 7.68 3.93
C ARG A 14 57.00 8.53 2.79
N PRO A 15 56.42 8.59 1.56
CA PRO A 15 55.76 7.59 0.67
C PRO A 15 56.20 7.70 -0.82
N THR A 16 55.71 6.84 -1.76
CA THR A 16 55.17 7.18 -3.13
C THR A 16 55.09 5.99 -4.14
N SER A 17 54.19 6.16 -5.12
CA SER A 17 53.97 5.52 -6.45
C SER A 17 54.88 4.41 -7.06
N GLY A 18 54.25 3.42 -7.71
CA GLY A 18 54.88 2.56 -8.75
C GLY A 18 54.00 1.40 -9.28
N THR A 19 53.37 1.56 -10.45
CA THR A 19 52.65 0.53 -11.26
C THR A 19 53.63 -0.17 -12.27
N PRO A 20 53.34 -1.29 -13.01
CA PRO A 20 52.10 -1.54 -13.80
C PRO A 20 51.60 -3.02 -14.01
N SER A 21 50.44 -3.14 -14.69
CA SER A 21 49.92 -4.31 -15.46
C SER A 21 49.49 -5.61 -14.73
N SER A 22 48.52 -6.40 -15.22
CA SER A 22 47.65 -6.27 -16.43
C SER A 22 46.37 -7.14 -16.39
N GLY A 23 45.24 -6.59 -16.88
CA GLY A 23 44.05 -7.33 -17.39
C GLY A 23 43.11 -7.97 -16.33
N THR A 24 41.79 -8.08 -16.51
CA THR A 24 40.84 -7.65 -17.58
C THR A 24 39.41 -7.51 -16.97
N GLY A 25 38.45 -6.74 -17.52
CA GLY A 25 38.51 -5.87 -18.69
C GLY A 25 37.18 -5.28 -19.21
N GLN A 26 35.99 -5.79 -18.85
CA GLN A 26 34.70 -5.33 -19.43
C GLN A 26 34.19 -4.01 -18.82
N ARG A 27 33.66 -3.12 -19.69
CA ARG A 27 33.15 -1.80 -19.33
C ARG A 27 32.22 -1.26 -20.42
N ALA A 28 31.21 -0.48 -20.04
CA ALA A 28 30.38 0.34 -20.93
C ALA A 28 30.40 1.80 -20.45
N PRO A 29 29.86 2.78 -21.21
CA PRO A 29 29.53 2.79 -22.64
C PRO A 29 30.39 3.82 -23.43
N VAL A 30 30.29 3.84 -24.76
CA VAL A 30 30.81 4.96 -25.59
C VAL A 30 29.77 5.38 -26.63
N ARG A 31 29.34 6.64 -26.55
CA ARG A 31 28.57 7.35 -27.59
C ARG A 31 29.32 7.30 -28.94
N ARG A 32 28.63 6.95 -30.02
CA ARG A 32 29.03 7.34 -31.38
C ARG A 32 27.84 7.96 -32.11
N SER A 33 28.02 9.20 -32.54
CA SER A 33 27.11 9.91 -33.45
C SER A 33 27.67 9.81 -34.86
N SER A 34 26.85 9.31 -35.80
CA SER A 34 27.17 9.30 -37.23
C SER A 34 25.94 9.73 -38.02
N THR A 35 26.00 10.93 -38.60
CA THR A 35 24.89 11.57 -39.33
C THR A 35 24.99 11.33 -40.84
N ALA A 36 23.95 10.76 -41.46
CA ALA A 36 23.58 11.01 -42.86
C ALA A 36 22.17 10.50 -43.20
N GLY A 37 21.34 11.35 -43.83
CA GLY A 37 20.61 10.91 -45.02
C GLY A 37 19.22 10.25 -44.91
N ALA A 38 18.50 10.33 -43.80
CA ALA A 38 17.06 10.00 -43.77
C ALA A 38 16.25 11.14 -43.13
N SER A 39 15.12 11.51 -43.75
CA SER A 39 14.26 12.57 -43.21
C SER A 39 13.61 12.12 -41.91
N ALA A 40 13.82 12.88 -40.83
CA ALA A 40 13.32 12.55 -39.50
C ALA A 40 11.82 12.85 -39.37
N VAL A 41 11.02 11.99 -39.99
CA VAL A 41 9.58 11.82 -39.72
C VAL A 41 9.42 11.64 -38.21
N LYS A 42 8.84 12.65 -37.53
CA LYS A 42 8.44 12.51 -36.13
C LYS A 42 7.46 11.33 -36.04
N PRO A 43 7.64 10.37 -35.12
CA PRO A 43 6.66 9.31 -34.95
C PRO A 43 5.32 9.92 -34.53
N ALA A 44 4.22 9.27 -34.94
CA ALA A 44 2.91 9.59 -34.40
C ALA A 44 2.90 9.30 -32.88
N LYS A 45 1.99 9.94 -32.14
CA LYS A 45 1.79 9.69 -30.72
C LYS A 45 0.30 9.69 -30.37
N LEU A 46 -0.01 9.08 -29.24
CA LEU A 46 -1.24 9.32 -28.51
C LEU A 46 -0.98 10.33 -27.39
N VAL A 47 -1.93 11.22 -27.14
CA VAL A 47 -1.95 12.16 -26.01
C VAL A 47 -3.26 11.94 -25.25
N VAL A 48 -3.20 11.61 -23.97
CA VAL A 48 -4.41 11.47 -23.14
C VAL A 48 -4.89 12.88 -22.76
N ILE A 49 -6.09 13.25 -23.20
CA ILE A 49 -6.64 14.60 -23.07
C ILE A 49 -7.77 14.71 -22.04
N ALA A 50 -8.28 13.57 -21.56
CA ALA A 50 -9.14 13.47 -20.38
C ALA A 50 -9.04 12.05 -19.79
N GLY A 51 -9.30 11.93 -18.49
CA GLY A 51 -9.37 10.65 -17.77
C GLY A 51 -8.24 10.45 -16.75
N PRO A 52 -8.14 9.29 -16.09
CA PRO A 52 -7.16 9.05 -15.01
C PRO A 52 -5.68 9.17 -15.41
N SER A 53 -5.38 9.07 -16.71
CA SER A 53 -4.05 9.22 -17.31
C SER A 53 -3.86 10.54 -18.07
N GLU A 54 -4.70 11.57 -17.82
CA GLU A 54 -4.63 12.87 -18.51
C GLU A 54 -3.23 13.50 -18.44
N GLY A 55 -2.72 13.93 -19.60
CA GLY A 55 -1.37 14.47 -19.78
C GLY A 55 -0.28 13.42 -20.07
N GLU A 56 -0.59 12.12 -20.06
CA GLU A 56 0.35 11.09 -20.55
C GLU A 56 0.46 11.13 -22.10
N GLU A 57 1.68 10.99 -22.61
CA GLU A 57 1.97 10.88 -24.05
C GLU A 57 2.65 9.55 -24.39
N PHE A 58 2.10 8.82 -25.37
CA PHE A 58 2.62 7.53 -25.81
C PHE A 58 3.10 7.61 -27.27
N PRO A 59 4.41 7.62 -27.55
CA PRO A 59 4.94 7.62 -28.91
C PRO A 59 4.74 6.25 -29.58
N LEU A 60 4.27 6.26 -30.82
CA LEU A 60 4.02 5.07 -31.63
C LEU A 60 5.24 4.79 -32.52
N SER A 61 6.26 4.13 -31.95
CA SER A 61 7.48 3.69 -32.63
C SER A 61 7.33 2.41 -33.45
N ASP A 62 6.48 1.50 -33.00
CA ASP A 62 6.36 0.13 -33.50
C ASP A 62 5.24 0.00 -34.55
N ALA A 63 4.95 -1.22 -35.02
CA ALA A 63 3.94 -1.46 -36.06
C ALA A 63 2.53 -1.78 -35.52
N GLU A 64 2.42 -2.22 -34.26
CA GLU A 64 1.17 -2.61 -33.62
C GLU A 64 1.23 -2.31 -32.12
N TYR A 65 0.16 -1.76 -31.56
CA TYR A 65 0.00 -1.50 -30.13
C TYR A 65 -1.34 -2.04 -29.64
N THR A 66 -1.35 -2.69 -28.48
CA THR A 66 -2.59 -2.90 -27.72
C THR A 66 -2.71 -1.82 -26.65
N VAL A 67 -3.90 -1.25 -26.51
CA VAL A 67 -4.23 -0.27 -25.47
C VAL A 67 -5.33 -0.83 -24.56
N GLY A 68 -5.17 -0.67 -23.26
CA GLY A 68 -6.16 -1.13 -22.27
C GLY A 68 -5.65 -0.98 -20.84
N ARG A 69 -6.47 -1.36 -19.85
CA ARG A 69 -6.12 -1.16 -18.43
C ARG A 69 -5.28 -2.26 -17.78
N ALA A 70 -4.88 -3.26 -18.55
CA ALA A 70 -4.00 -4.32 -18.05
C ALA A 70 -2.53 -3.94 -18.25
N THR A 71 -1.70 -4.24 -17.25
CA THR A 71 -0.27 -3.89 -17.22
C THR A 71 0.61 -4.72 -18.16
N ASP A 72 0.02 -5.65 -18.93
CA ASP A 72 0.66 -6.37 -20.03
C ASP A 72 0.44 -5.71 -21.41
N ASN A 73 -0.29 -4.59 -21.47
CA ASN A 73 -0.41 -3.79 -22.69
C ASN A 73 0.81 -2.88 -22.89
N PRO A 74 1.31 -2.71 -24.13
CA PRO A 74 2.29 -1.67 -24.47
C PRO A 74 1.87 -0.25 -24.08
N ILE A 75 0.56 0.05 -24.10
CA ILE A 75 -0.02 1.31 -23.60
C ILE A 75 -1.06 0.96 -22.53
N CYS A 76 -0.75 1.26 -21.27
CA CYS A 76 -1.57 0.93 -20.11
C CYS A 76 -2.23 2.17 -19.52
N LEU A 77 -3.52 2.38 -19.81
CA LEU A 77 -4.31 3.49 -19.24
C LEU A 77 -4.78 3.12 -17.82
N GLN A 78 -4.63 4.03 -16.85
CA GLN A 78 -4.99 3.78 -15.43
C GLN A 78 -6.50 3.93 -15.14
N ASP A 79 -7.34 3.50 -16.07
CA ASP A 79 -8.79 3.68 -16.04
C ASP A 79 -9.51 2.35 -15.80
N THR A 80 -10.41 2.30 -14.82
CA THR A 80 -11.16 1.09 -14.46
C THR A 80 -12.30 0.79 -15.44
N SER A 81 -12.80 1.79 -16.16
CA SER A 81 -13.84 1.70 -17.20
C SER A 81 -13.28 1.23 -18.55
N VAL A 82 -11.96 1.36 -18.75
CA VAL A 82 -11.25 0.82 -19.91
C VAL A 82 -11.16 -0.71 -19.79
N SER A 83 -11.34 -1.42 -20.90
CA SER A 83 -11.25 -2.89 -20.92
C SER A 83 -9.80 -3.36 -20.75
N ARG A 84 -9.59 -4.57 -20.22
CA ARG A 84 -8.24 -5.12 -19.98
C ARG A 84 -7.37 -5.06 -21.23
N LYS A 85 -7.94 -5.39 -22.38
CA LYS A 85 -7.47 -5.02 -23.72
C LYS A 85 -8.68 -4.38 -24.39
N HIS A 86 -8.55 -3.14 -24.86
CA HIS A 86 -9.68 -2.30 -25.29
C HIS A 86 -9.64 -2.07 -26.79
N ILE A 87 -8.52 -1.55 -27.30
CA ILE A 87 -8.27 -1.39 -28.73
C ILE A 87 -6.94 -2.01 -29.14
N THR A 88 -6.85 -2.37 -30.41
CA THR A 88 -5.59 -2.51 -31.13
C THR A 88 -5.41 -1.32 -32.07
N LEU A 89 -4.19 -0.80 -32.16
CA LEU A 89 -3.74 0.17 -33.15
C LEU A 89 -2.73 -0.50 -34.06
N ARG A 90 -2.90 -0.40 -35.39
CA ARG A 90 -2.02 -1.00 -36.40
C ARG A 90 -1.56 0.03 -37.41
N ARG A 91 -0.29 -0.05 -37.80
CA ARG A 91 0.29 0.80 -38.83
C ARG A 91 0.20 0.13 -40.20
N GLU A 92 -0.69 0.63 -41.05
CA GLU A 92 -0.83 0.21 -42.43
C GLU A 92 -0.14 1.19 -43.41
N SER A 93 -0.19 0.88 -44.70
CA SER A 93 0.31 1.75 -45.77
C SER A 93 -0.46 3.07 -45.91
N ALA A 94 -1.70 3.13 -45.42
CA ALA A 94 -2.56 4.32 -45.45
C ALA A 94 -2.42 5.22 -44.21
N GLY A 95 -1.90 4.72 -43.09
CA GLY A 95 -1.86 5.43 -41.81
C GLY A 95 -2.00 4.48 -40.62
N TRP A 96 -2.55 4.97 -39.51
CA TRP A 96 -2.84 4.17 -38.32
C TRP A 96 -4.32 3.79 -38.26
N MET A 97 -4.60 2.49 -38.19
CA MET A 97 -5.94 1.91 -38.03
C MET A 97 -6.20 1.63 -36.55
N VAL A 98 -7.41 1.93 -36.06
CA VAL A 98 -7.92 1.54 -34.73
C VAL A 98 -8.98 0.44 -34.85
N SER A 99 -8.99 -0.50 -33.90
CA SER A 99 -9.92 -1.63 -33.88
C SER A 99 -10.33 -1.97 -32.45
N ASP A 100 -11.63 -2.06 -32.15
CA ASP A 100 -12.14 -2.46 -30.84
C ASP A 100 -11.95 -3.97 -30.59
N MET A 101 -11.49 -4.34 -29.40
CA MET A 101 -11.20 -5.73 -29.02
C MET A 101 -12.38 -6.46 -28.34
N LYS A 102 -13.62 -6.05 -28.63
CA LYS A 102 -14.84 -6.41 -27.89
C LYS A 102 -14.80 -5.88 -26.46
N SER A 103 -14.53 -4.59 -26.35
CA SER A 103 -14.53 -3.86 -25.08
C SER A 103 -15.93 -3.80 -24.46
N GLY A 104 -16.00 -3.65 -23.13
CA GLY A 104 -17.27 -3.61 -22.40
C GLY A 104 -18.10 -2.35 -22.61
N ASN A 105 -17.44 -1.22 -22.91
CA ASN A 105 -18.06 0.10 -23.08
C ASN A 105 -18.08 0.59 -24.54
N GLY A 106 -17.46 -0.15 -25.46
CA GLY A 106 -17.21 0.29 -26.84
C GLY A 106 -16.04 1.27 -26.95
N THR A 107 -15.63 1.51 -28.19
CA THR A 107 -14.68 2.55 -28.59
C THR A 107 -15.41 3.56 -29.47
N LEU A 108 -15.26 4.86 -29.20
CA LEU A 108 -15.72 5.93 -30.07
C LEU A 108 -14.53 6.63 -30.72
N VAL A 109 -14.65 7.07 -31.97
CA VAL A 109 -13.74 8.01 -32.62
C VAL A 109 -14.54 9.25 -32.98
N ASN A 110 -14.14 10.41 -32.43
CA ASN A 110 -14.85 11.70 -32.56
C ASN A 110 -16.35 11.62 -32.18
N GLY A 111 -16.74 10.67 -31.32
CA GLY A 111 -18.12 10.41 -30.91
C GLY A 111 -18.89 9.36 -31.73
N GLU A 112 -18.33 8.85 -32.84
CA GLU A 112 -18.94 7.76 -33.62
C GLU A 112 -18.37 6.38 -33.21
N PRO A 113 -19.20 5.33 -33.07
CA PRO A 113 -18.75 4.03 -32.58
C PRO A 113 -17.96 3.22 -33.63
N VAL A 114 -16.82 2.66 -33.21
CA VAL A 114 -15.97 1.80 -34.03
C VAL A 114 -16.56 0.39 -34.12
N THR A 115 -17.19 0.04 -35.26
CA THR A 115 -17.72 -1.31 -35.52
C THR A 115 -16.71 -2.22 -36.24
N ASP A 116 -15.81 -1.63 -37.01
CA ASP A 116 -14.84 -2.27 -37.90
C ASP A 116 -13.51 -1.48 -37.85
N GLU A 117 -12.43 -2.00 -38.45
CA GLU A 117 -11.13 -1.31 -38.42
C GLU A 117 -11.22 0.08 -39.09
N THR A 118 -10.85 1.14 -38.35
CA THR A 118 -11.10 2.55 -38.73
C THR A 118 -9.78 3.33 -38.85
N LEU A 119 -9.59 4.08 -39.94
CA LEU A 119 -8.40 4.89 -40.18
C LEU A 119 -8.43 6.20 -39.37
N LEU A 120 -7.37 6.47 -38.59
CA LEU A 120 -7.21 7.69 -37.80
C LEU A 120 -6.56 8.84 -38.60
N ALA A 121 -7.12 10.04 -38.47
CA ALA A 121 -6.53 11.29 -38.93
C ALA A 121 -5.91 12.09 -37.77
N ASN A 122 -4.87 12.87 -38.06
CA ASN A 122 -4.21 13.73 -37.06
C ASN A 122 -5.23 14.72 -36.42
N GLY A 123 -5.41 14.61 -35.12
CA GLY A 123 -6.33 15.41 -34.32
C GLY A 123 -7.57 14.65 -33.84
N ASP A 124 -7.82 13.44 -34.36
CA ASP A 124 -8.96 12.60 -33.94
C ASP A 124 -8.85 12.20 -32.46
N VAL A 125 -10.00 12.17 -31.78
CA VAL A 125 -10.13 11.77 -30.38
C VAL A 125 -10.77 10.39 -30.28
N ILE A 126 -10.06 9.47 -29.63
CA ILE A 126 -10.52 8.11 -29.33
C ILE A 126 -11.03 8.09 -27.89
N THR A 127 -12.33 7.86 -27.69
CA THR A 127 -12.93 7.72 -26.35
C THR A 127 -13.03 6.24 -25.98
N MET A 128 -12.52 5.89 -24.81
CA MET A 128 -12.53 4.54 -24.24
C MET A 128 -12.96 4.63 -22.78
N GLY A 129 -14.25 4.38 -22.50
CA GLY A 129 -14.79 4.55 -21.14
C GLY A 129 -14.79 6.02 -20.70
N ASP A 130 -14.04 6.33 -19.65
CA ASP A 130 -13.83 7.68 -19.11
C ASP A 130 -12.52 8.35 -19.58
N SER A 131 -11.74 7.68 -20.43
CA SER A 131 -10.51 8.19 -21.04
C SER A 131 -10.74 8.71 -22.46
N GLU A 132 -10.26 9.92 -22.76
CA GLU A 132 -10.15 10.46 -24.12
C GLU A 132 -8.69 10.58 -24.55
N VAL A 133 -8.39 10.08 -25.74
CA VAL A 133 -7.02 9.96 -26.26
C VAL A 133 -6.94 10.54 -27.66
N ARG A 134 -6.21 11.66 -27.84
CA ARG A 134 -5.99 12.28 -29.14
C ARG A 134 -4.85 11.60 -29.90
N TYR A 135 -5.05 11.29 -31.16
CA TYR A 135 -4.00 10.84 -32.08
C TYR A 135 -3.33 12.06 -32.76
N GLU A 136 -2.00 12.17 -32.66
CA GLU A 136 -1.21 13.22 -33.29
C GLU A 136 -0.13 12.65 -34.21
N ASP A 137 -0.20 12.97 -35.50
CA ASP A 137 0.81 12.66 -36.52
C ASP A 137 1.29 13.95 -37.17
N THR A 138 2.37 14.48 -36.62
CA THR A 138 2.98 15.75 -37.04
C THR A 138 3.88 15.61 -38.27
N ALA A 139 3.97 14.43 -38.89
CA ALA A 139 4.86 14.16 -40.02
C ALA A 139 4.14 13.67 -41.28
N ASN A 140 2.94 13.08 -41.16
CA ASN A 140 2.11 12.63 -42.27
C ASN A 140 0.84 13.51 -42.44
N SER A 141 0.97 14.81 -42.21
CA SER A 141 -0.15 15.76 -42.15
C SER A 141 -0.70 16.16 -43.53
N THR A 142 -1.25 15.19 -44.27
CA THR A 142 -1.98 15.44 -45.53
C THR A 142 -3.46 15.76 -45.27
N ALA A 143 -3.80 17.02 -45.52
CA ALA A 143 -5.13 17.63 -45.59
C ALA A 143 -6.38 16.75 -45.39
N LYS A 144 -7.19 17.16 -44.40
CA LYS A 144 -8.61 16.83 -44.21
C LYS A 144 -9.41 16.90 -45.52
N VAL A 145 -9.77 15.74 -46.09
CA VAL A 145 -10.75 15.67 -47.17
C VAL A 145 -12.13 15.97 -46.59
N GLN A 146 -12.70 17.11 -46.96
CA GLN A 146 -14.11 17.39 -46.66
C GLN A 146 -15.00 16.46 -47.50
N ALA A 147 -15.77 15.60 -46.84
CA ALA A 147 -16.87 14.89 -47.50
C ALA A 147 -17.95 15.90 -47.93
N PRO A 148 -18.36 15.94 -49.21
CA PRO A 148 -19.43 16.83 -49.67
C PRO A 148 -20.78 16.35 -49.13
N SER A 149 -21.60 17.27 -48.64
CA SER A 149 -22.90 16.97 -48.04
C SER A 149 -23.97 16.64 -49.10
N GLY A 150 -24.43 15.37 -49.10
CA GLY A 150 -25.52 14.88 -49.96
C GLY A 150 -26.04 13.51 -49.51
N PRO A 151 -27.36 13.23 -49.50
CA PRO A 151 -27.90 12.07 -48.77
C PRO A 151 -28.19 10.79 -49.59
N ARG A 152 -27.78 9.64 -49.00
CA ARG A 152 -28.36 8.27 -49.15
C ARG A 152 -28.18 7.53 -50.49
N PRO A 153 -28.35 6.17 -50.55
CA PRO A 153 -28.93 5.24 -49.56
C PRO A 153 -27.99 4.13 -49.00
N ARG A 154 -28.58 3.19 -48.24
CA ARG A 154 -27.94 2.16 -47.39
C ARG A 154 -27.30 0.99 -48.17
N PRO A 155 -26.32 0.27 -47.57
CA PRO A 155 -26.09 -1.15 -47.83
C PRO A 155 -27.11 -2.05 -47.08
N SER A 156 -27.24 -3.31 -47.50
CA SER A 156 -28.16 -4.30 -46.93
C SER A 156 -27.42 -5.54 -46.42
N THR A 157 -27.79 -6.03 -45.23
CA THR A 157 -27.42 -7.38 -44.75
C THR A 157 -28.19 -8.48 -45.49
N ALA A 158 -27.68 -9.71 -45.45
CA ALA A 158 -28.12 -10.82 -46.31
C ALA A 158 -28.94 -11.90 -45.56
N GLY A 159 -29.77 -12.65 -46.30
CA GLY A 159 -30.31 -13.95 -45.86
C GLY A 159 -31.76 -14.25 -46.27
N GLY A 160 -31.97 -14.95 -47.40
CA GLY A 160 -33.31 -15.43 -47.81
C GLY A 160 -33.31 -16.19 -49.14
N ARG A 161 -33.97 -17.36 -49.21
CA ARG A 161 -33.99 -18.27 -50.37
C ARG A 161 -34.83 -17.75 -51.56
N ALA A 162 -34.45 -18.19 -52.77
CA ALA A 162 -35.20 -18.07 -54.04
C ALA A 162 -36.14 -19.32 -54.24
N PRO A 163 -36.81 -19.59 -55.40
CA PRO A 163 -36.84 -18.86 -56.69
C PRO A 163 -38.20 -18.79 -57.46
N THR A 164 -38.28 -17.92 -58.48
CA THR A 164 -38.99 -18.08 -59.78
C THR A 164 -38.47 -17.00 -60.77
N ALA A 165 -37.82 -17.35 -61.89
CA ALA A 165 -38.39 -17.67 -63.22
C ALA A 165 -39.02 -16.45 -63.94
N ILE A 166 -38.30 -15.75 -64.85
CA ILE A 166 -38.21 -15.99 -66.33
C ILE A 166 -39.43 -15.43 -67.10
N PRO A 167 -39.31 -14.85 -68.33
CA PRO A 167 -38.14 -14.55 -69.18
C PRO A 167 -37.73 -13.04 -69.04
N VAL A 168 -37.21 -12.22 -69.98
CA VAL A 168 -36.96 -12.27 -71.45
C VAL A 168 -35.59 -11.64 -71.82
N ARG A 169 -35.40 -11.23 -73.08
CA ARG A 169 -34.17 -11.00 -73.86
C ARG A 169 -34.52 -10.03 -75.06
N PRO A 170 -33.64 -9.62 -76.01
CA PRO A 170 -32.64 -8.54 -75.85
C PRO A 170 -32.44 -7.61 -77.10
N ARG A 171 -31.37 -6.78 -77.08
CA ARG A 171 -30.34 -6.42 -78.11
C ARG A 171 -30.45 -6.92 -79.59
N PRO A 172 -29.62 -6.42 -80.57
CA PRO A 172 -28.74 -5.22 -80.63
C PRO A 172 -28.69 -4.45 -81.99
N GLY A 173 -27.92 -3.35 -82.06
CA GLY A 173 -27.10 -2.96 -83.24
C GLY A 173 -27.79 -2.15 -84.35
N GLY A 174 -27.06 -1.45 -85.23
CA GLY A 174 -25.62 -1.16 -85.25
C GLY A 174 -25.12 -0.69 -86.63
N GLU A 175 -24.24 0.33 -86.68
CA GLU A 175 -23.56 0.86 -87.89
C GLU A 175 -24.48 1.52 -88.97
N GLY A 176 -24.03 2.41 -89.86
CA GLY A 176 -22.76 3.16 -89.91
C GLY A 176 -22.52 3.93 -91.25
N ARG A 177 -22.16 5.23 -91.17
CA ARG A 177 -21.81 6.14 -92.32
C ARG A 177 -22.99 6.45 -93.28
N ALA A 178 -23.04 7.54 -94.07
CA ALA A 178 -22.02 8.50 -94.52
C ALA A 178 -22.55 9.95 -94.74
N ARG A 179 -21.67 10.85 -95.20
CA ARG A 179 -21.91 12.18 -95.83
C ARG A 179 -21.41 12.11 -97.29
N PRO A 180 -21.73 13.01 -98.26
CA PRO A 180 -21.82 14.47 -98.08
C PRO A 180 -22.89 15.26 -98.89
N GLN A 181 -22.82 16.59 -98.70
CA GLN A 181 -23.30 17.76 -99.46
C GLN A 181 -23.86 17.61 -100.89
N THR A 182 -24.87 18.43 -101.26
CA THR A 182 -24.76 19.52 -102.29
C THR A 182 -25.94 20.51 -102.30
N SER A 183 -25.62 21.80 -102.50
CA SER A 183 -26.34 22.91 -103.21
C SER A 183 -27.87 23.15 -103.14
N ARG A 184 -28.25 24.45 -103.06
CA ARG A 184 -29.37 25.19 -103.71
C ARG A 184 -30.77 24.51 -103.80
N ALA A 185 -31.90 25.18 -103.51
CA ALA A 185 -32.21 26.57 -103.88
C ALA A 185 -33.27 27.24 -102.98
N SER A 186 -33.52 28.52 -103.24
CA SER A 186 -34.52 29.37 -102.60
C SER A 186 -35.96 29.12 -103.07
N GLN A 187 -36.92 29.22 -102.14
CA GLN A 187 -38.19 29.92 -102.38
C GLN A 187 -38.82 30.32 -101.05
N ALA A 188 -39.17 31.61 -100.91
CA ALA A 188 -40.02 32.10 -99.84
C ALA A 188 -41.45 32.16 -100.37
N ALA A 189 -42.40 31.55 -99.64
CA ALA A 189 -43.82 31.59 -99.97
C ALA A 189 -44.55 32.43 -98.91
N GLU A 190 -45.17 33.53 -99.32
CA GLU A 190 -45.86 34.42 -98.39
C GLU A 190 -47.25 33.90 -98.02
N LEU A 191 -47.44 33.74 -96.71
CA LEU A 191 -48.63 34.13 -95.93
C LEU A 191 -50.04 33.79 -96.48
N THR A 192 -50.75 32.95 -95.72
CA THR A 192 -52.23 33.06 -95.61
C THR A 192 -52.63 33.57 -94.22
N PRO A 193 -53.51 34.59 -94.10
CA PRO A 193 -53.85 35.20 -92.80
C PRO A 193 -54.52 34.27 -91.78
N GLU A 194 -55.11 33.16 -92.21
CA GLU A 194 -55.79 32.20 -91.32
C GLU A 194 -54.80 31.29 -90.58
N ALA A 195 -53.71 30.88 -91.25
CA ALA A 195 -52.66 30.06 -90.65
C ALA A 195 -51.98 30.78 -89.47
N GLN A 196 -51.83 32.10 -89.56
CA GLN A 196 -51.35 32.94 -88.45
C GLN A 196 -52.33 32.93 -87.27
N ARG A 197 -53.65 33.12 -87.49
CA ARG A 197 -54.64 33.11 -86.39
C ARG A 197 -54.72 31.75 -85.70
N LYS A 198 -54.64 30.64 -86.44
CA LYS A 198 -54.64 29.29 -85.88
C LYS A 198 -53.36 29.02 -85.08
N ARG A 199 -52.18 29.42 -85.58
CA ARG A 199 -50.92 29.39 -84.81
C ARG A 199 -50.95 30.30 -83.58
N MET A 200 -51.58 31.48 -83.66
CA MET A 200 -51.67 32.44 -82.55
C MET A 200 -52.60 31.93 -81.44
N ARG A 201 -53.76 31.35 -81.78
CA ARG A 201 -54.63 30.67 -80.80
C ARG A 201 -53.94 29.46 -80.17
N LEU A 202 -53.22 28.66 -80.95
CA LEU A 202 -52.47 27.51 -80.41
C LEU A 202 -51.30 27.95 -79.51
N LYS A 203 -50.64 29.08 -79.84
CA LYS A 203 -49.65 29.72 -78.96
C LYS A 203 -50.27 30.26 -77.67
N LEU A 204 -51.43 30.93 -77.72
CA LEU A 204 -52.12 31.41 -76.50
C LEU A 204 -52.60 30.25 -75.63
N ALA A 205 -53.18 29.20 -76.22
CA ALA A 205 -53.59 28.00 -75.48
C ALA A 205 -52.38 27.28 -74.87
N GLY A 206 -51.29 27.14 -75.64
CA GLY A 206 -50.01 26.61 -75.16
C GLY A 206 -49.43 27.44 -74.00
N VAL A 207 -49.45 28.77 -74.10
CA VAL A 207 -49.04 29.68 -73.01
C VAL A 207 -49.96 29.55 -71.79
N GLY A 208 -51.27 29.44 -71.97
CA GLY A 208 -52.21 29.23 -70.86
C GLY A 208 -51.95 27.91 -70.11
N VAL A 209 -51.74 26.81 -70.85
CA VAL A 209 -51.33 25.53 -70.27
C VAL A 209 -49.95 25.62 -69.61
N LEU A 210 -49.00 26.33 -70.22
CA LEU A 210 -47.66 26.54 -69.66
C LEU A 210 -47.70 27.35 -68.35
N VAL A 211 -48.53 28.39 -68.29
CA VAL A 211 -48.75 29.21 -67.08
C VAL A 211 -49.44 28.40 -65.97
N LEU A 212 -50.45 27.59 -66.31
CA LEU A 212 -51.09 26.68 -65.33
C LEU A 212 -50.11 25.61 -64.84
N LEU A 213 -49.27 25.06 -65.72
CA LEU A 213 -48.21 24.12 -65.34
C LEU A 213 -47.16 24.79 -64.44
N PHE A 214 -46.69 26.00 -64.76
CA PHE A 214 -45.75 26.74 -63.90
C PHE A 214 -46.35 27.17 -62.58
N ALA A 215 -47.63 27.54 -62.53
CA ALA A 215 -48.35 27.84 -61.29
C ALA A 215 -48.50 26.58 -60.42
N GLY A 216 -48.88 25.44 -61.02
CA GLY A 216 -48.93 24.14 -60.35
C GLY A 216 -47.55 23.71 -59.83
N LEU A 217 -46.49 23.89 -60.63
CA LEU A 217 -45.11 23.63 -60.22
C LEU A 217 -44.68 24.56 -59.08
N GLY A 218 -45.11 25.83 -59.11
CA GLY A 218 -44.87 26.81 -58.04
C GLY A 218 -45.53 26.42 -56.73
N VAL A 219 -46.81 26.01 -56.76
CA VAL A 219 -47.54 25.52 -55.57
C VAL A 219 -46.92 24.22 -55.04
N ALA A 220 -46.56 23.28 -55.92
CA ALA A 220 -45.89 22.04 -55.53
C ALA A 220 -44.50 22.30 -54.89
N ARG A 221 -43.71 23.21 -55.48
CA ARG A 221 -42.38 23.60 -54.97
C ARG A 221 -42.47 24.44 -53.69
N SER A 222 -43.54 25.20 -53.50
CA SER A 222 -43.85 25.88 -52.25
C SER A 222 -44.19 24.88 -51.14
N ARG A 223 -45.08 23.92 -51.40
CA ARG A 223 -45.39 22.82 -50.46
C ARG A 223 -44.15 22.02 -50.08
N MET A 224 -43.30 21.65 -51.04
CA MET A 224 -42.05 20.94 -50.74
C MET A 224 -41.06 21.79 -49.93
N ARG A 225 -41.02 23.13 -50.14
CA ARG A 225 -40.22 24.02 -49.28
C ARG A 225 -40.74 24.05 -47.84
N HIS A 226 -42.03 24.25 -47.64
CA HIS A 226 -42.60 24.21 -46.28
C HIS A 226 -42.39 22.85 -45.62
N GLN A 227 -42.53 21.73 -46.33
CA GLN A 227 -42.20 20.40 -45.79
C GLN A 227 -40.70 20.27 -45.43
N GLN A 228 -39.79 20.87 -46.19
CA GLN A 228 -38.36 20.89 -45.87
C GLN A 228 -38.04 21.83 -44.67
N GLU A 229 -38.72 22.96 -44.56
CA GLU A 229 -38.62 23.89 -43.42
C GLU A 229 -39.15 23.26 -42.13
N GLU A 230 -40.29 22.57 -42.21
CA GLU A 230 -40.94 21.87 -41.10
C GLU A 230 -40.13 20.64 -40.65
N GLN A 231 -39.63 19.83 -41.59
CA GLN A 231 -38.65 18.77 -41.28
C GLN A 231 -37.37 19.34 -40.66
N GLY A 232 -36.86 20.47 -41.17
CA GLY A 232 -35.68 21.14 -40.63
C GLY A 232 -35.87 21.62 -39.19
N ARG A 233 -37.05 22.12 -38.83
CA ARG A 233 -37.41 22.48 -37.44
C ARG A 233 -37.47 21.24 -36.55
N ILE A 234 -38.17 20.19 -36.96
CA ILE A 234 -38.27 18.94 -36.20
C ILE A 234 -36.87 18.32 -35.98
N GLU A 235 -35.99 18.36 -36.99
CA GLU A 235 -34.59 17.95 -36.82
C GLU A 235 -33.79 18.84 -35.86
N GLN A 236 -34.05 20.16 -35.81
CA GLN A 236 -33.39 21.08 -34.88
C GLN A 236 -33.88 20.87 -33.44
N GLU A 237 -35.19 20.73 -33.23
CA GLU A 237 -35.79 20.42 -31.92
C GLU A 237 -35.28 19.06 -31.40
N GLN A 238 -35.21 18.04 -32.27
CA GLN A 238 -34.61 16.74 -31.93
C GLN A 238 -33.09 16.76 -31.72
N ARG A 239 -32.36 17.80 -32.16
CA ARG A 239 -30.94 18.00 -31.80
C ARG A 239 -30.83 18.66 -30.44
N GLN A 240 -31.52 19.78 -30.23
CA GLN A 240 -31.55 20.51 -28.96
C GLN A 240 -31.98 19.62 -27.80
N TYR A 241 -33.00 18.77 -28.00
CA TYR A 241 -33.43 17.81 -26.98
C TYR A 241 -32.36 16.76 -26.67
N ARG A 242 -31.64 16.23 -27.69
CA ARG A 242 -30.52 15.30 -27.46
C ARG A 242 -29.32 15.97 -26.79
N GLU A 243 -29.03 17.22 -27.13
CA GLU A 243 -27.99 18.04 -26.48
C GLU A 243 -28.33 18.29 -25.00
N GLN A 244 -29.60 18.55 -24.68
CA GLN A 244 -30.09 18.68 -23.30
C GLN A 244 -29.95 17.38 -22.50
N LEU A 245 -30.41 16.25 -23.05
CA LEU A 245 -30.27 14.93 -22.39
C LEU A 245 -28.79 14.54 -22.20
N GLY A 246 -27.94 14.83 -23.19
CA GLY A 246 -26.49 14.60 -23.11
C GLY A 246 -25.81 15.47 -22.05
N GLY A 247 -26.20 16.75 -21.94
CA GLY A 247 -25.75 17.63 -20.87
C GLY A 247 -26.16 17.13 -19.48
N LEU A 248 -27.41 16.71 -19.33
CA LEU A 248 -27.94 16.14 -18.08
C LEU A 248 -27.21 14.85 -17.67
N PHE A 249 -26.86 14.00 -18.63
CA PHE A 249 -26.05 12.80 -18.38
C PHE A 249 -24.62 13.17 -17.97
N GLN A 250 -24.00 14.18 -18.58
CA GLN A 250 -22.65 14.62 -18.22
C GLN A 250 -22.62 15.31 -16.84
N GLU A 251 -23.66 16.05 -16.45
CA GLU A 251 -23.84 16.53 -15.07
C GLU A 251 -23.86 15.35 -14.09
N ALA A 252 -24.64 14.30 -14.39
CA ALA A 252 -24.69 13.10 -13.56
C ALA A 252 -23.33 12.38 -13.47
N LYS A 253 -22.59 12.23 -14.59
CA LYS A 253 -21.22 11.67 -14.59
C LYS A 253 -20.26 12.50 -13.73
N ASN A 254 -20.34 13.84 -13.79
CA ASN A 254 -19.51 14.72 -12.97
C ASN A 254 -19.82 14.53 -11.47
N LEU A 255 -21.11 14.48 -11.11
CA LEU A 255 -21.55 14.20 -9.73
C LEU A 255 -21.10 12.83 -9.23
N VAL A 256 -21.12 11.79 -10.08
CA VAL A 256 -20.55 10.46 -9.75
C VAL A 256 -19.05 10.53 -9.48
N ARG A 257 -18.28 11.23 -10.34
CA ARG A 257 -16.83 11.42 -10.17
C ARG A 257 -16.48 12.16 -8.87
N GLU A 258 -17.33 13.08 -8.44
CA GLU A 258 -17.22 13.79 -7.17
C GLU A 258 -17.75 12.98 -5.96
N GLY A 259 -18.28 11.78 -6.19
CA GLY A 259 -18.88 10.92 -5.16
C GLY A 259 -20.24 11.43 -4.65
N GLN A 260 -20.89 12.37 -5.32
CA GLN A 260 -22.19 12.95 -4.94
C GLN A 260 -23.37 12.04 -5.38
N TRP A 261 -23.31 10.75 -5.03
CA TRP A 261 -24.19 9.70 -5.56
C TRP A 261 -25.68 9.97 -5.40
N GLN A 262 -26.11 10.61 -4.30
CA GLN A 262 -27.51 10.96 -4.08
C GLN A 262 -28.04 12.01 -5.08
N GLN A 263 -27.21 12.99 -5.47
CA GLN A 263 -27.57 14.01 -6.47
C GLN A 263 -27.47 13.44 -7.88
N ALA A 264 -26.44 12.61 -8.15
CA ALA A 264 -26.33 11.85 -9.40
C ALA A 264 -27.57 10.98 -9.62
N LYS A 265 -28.06 10.26 -8.60
CA LYS A 265 -29.30 9.45 -8.70
C LYS A 265 -30.49 10.31 -9.12
N THR A 266 -30.73 11.46 -8.49
CA THR A 266 -31.84 12.36 -8.88
C THR A 266 -31.74 12.81 -10.35
N LYS A 267 -30.54 13.13 -10.83
CA LYS A 267 -30.28 13.52 -12.23
C LYS A 267 -30.47 12.36 -13.22
N LEU A 268 -30.09 11.15 -12.83
CA LEU A 268 -30.28 9.93 -13.63
C LEU A 268 -31.75 9.48 -13.65
N GLU A 269 -32.49 9.67 -12.55
CA GLU A 269 -33.94 9.44 -12.49
C GLU A 269 -34.68 10.47 -13.35
N GLU A 270 -34.29 11.75 -13.32
CA GLU A 270 -34.81 12.78 -14.23
C GLU A 270 -34.58 12.38 -15.70
N LEU A 271 -33.36 11.96 -16.04
CA LEU A 271 -33.00 11.51 -17.39
C LEU A 271 -33.76 10.24 -17.82
N GLN A 272 -33.92 9.25 -16.93
CA GLN A 272 -34.68 8.02 -17.21
C GLN A 272 -36.18 8.29 -17.42
N ASN A 273 -36.76 9.24 -16.69
CA ASN A 273 -38.15 9.66 -16.89
C ASN A 273 -38.37 10.39 -18.22
N GLN A 274 -37.37 11.11 -18.72
CA GLN A 274 -37.43 11.78 -20.02
C GLN A 274 -37.13 10.82 -21.18
N ALA A 275 -36.15 9.92 -21.02
CA ALA A 275 -35.69 8.99 -22.04
C ALA A 275 -35.40 7.60 -21.42
N PRO A 276 -36.41 6.70 -21.32
CA PRO A 276 -36.26 5.40 -20.66
C PRO A 276 -35.17 4.49 -21.25
N ASP A 277 -34.95 4.57 -22.58
CA ASP A 277 -33.96 3.79 -23.32
C ASP A 277 -32.58 4.48 -23.44
N TYR A 278 -32.30 5.52 -22.65
CA TYR A 278 -31.02 6.25 -22.74
C TYR A 278 -29.83 5.36 -22.31
N PRO A 279 -28.80 5.15 -23.16
CA PRO A 279 -27.71 4.23 -22.86
C PRO A 279 -26.95 4.51 -21.56
N GLY A 280 -26.64 3.46 -20.80
CA GLY A 280 -25.81 3.50 -19.59
C GLY A 280 -26.49 4.03 -18.31
N VAL A 281 -27.63 4.71 -18.40
CA VAL A 281 -28.32 5.30 -17.23
C VAL A 281 -28.73 4.24 -16.21
N ALA A 282 -29.20 3.07 -16.67
CA ALA A 282 -29.58 1.97 -15.80
C ALA A 282 -28.40 1.43 -14.95
N ASP A 283 -27.18 1.38 -15.52
CA ASP A 283 -25.99 0.90 -14.81
C ASP A 283 -25.50 1.93 -13.78
N TYR A 284 -25.55 3.23 -14.10
CA TYR A 284 -25.25 4.29 -13.13
C TYR A 284 -26.28 4.37 -11.99
N LEU A 285 -27.58 4.15 -12.27
CA LEU A 285 -28.61 4.07 -11.22
C LEU A 285 -28.36 2.89 -10.28
N LYS A 286 -28.07 1.71 -10.84
CA LYS A 286 -27.72 0.49 -10.09
C LYS A 286 -26.43 0.66 -9.27
N ALA A 287 -25.45 1.42 -9.78
CA ALA A 287 -24.28 1.80 -9.00
C ALA A 287 -24.64 2.75 -7.85
N ALA A 288 -25.48 3.77 -8.09
CA ALA A 288 -25.91 4.70 -7.05
C ALA A 288 -26.69 4.00 -5.91
N GLU A 289 -27.55 3.04 -6.22
CA GLU A 289 -28.26 2.24 -5.21
C GLU A 289 -27.33 1.46 -4.27
N LYS A 290 -26.16 1.04 -4.77
CA LYS A 290 -25.12 0.40 -3.98
C LYS A 290 -24.29 1.40 -3.18
N GLU A 291 -23.89 2.51 -3.80
CA GLU A 291 -22.90 3.44 -3.22
C GLU A 291 -23.51 4.51 -2.30
N ILE A 292 -24.81 4.84 -2.40
CA ILE A 292 -25.49 5.75 -1.46
C ILE A 292 -25.45 5.21 -0.01
N PRO A 293 -25.75 3.92 0.29
CA PRO A 293 -25.52 3.34 1.61
C PRO A 293 -24.05 3.40 2.07
N ASN A 294 -23.09 3.11 1.19
CA ASN A 294 -21.66 3.20 1.49
C ASN A 294 -21.26 4.64 1.87
N GLN A 295 -21.73 5.64 1.13
CA GLN A 295 -21.53 7.05 1.42
C GLN A 295 -22.12 7.45 2.78
N GLY A 296 -23.34 6.98 3.10
CA GLY A 296 -23.96 7.19 4.41
C GLY A 296 -23.17 6.55 5.57
N HIS A 297 -22.58 5.37 5.35
CA HIS A 297 -21.72 4.71 6.33
C HIS A 297 -20.37 5.42 6.52
N LEU A 298 -19.77 5.95 5.46
CA LEU A 298 -18.56 6.78 5.53
C LEU A 298 -18.82 8.11 6.26
N ALA A 299 -19.93 8.80 5.96
CA ALA A 299 -20.33 10.02 6.65
C ALA A 299 -20.61 9.78 8.14
N ALA A 300 -21.28 8.68 8.50
CA ALA A 300 -21.49 8.27 9.88
C ALA A 300 -20.19 7.93 10.61
N ALA A 301 -19.21 7.31 9.92
CA ALA A 301 -17.89 7.05 10.47
C ALA A 301 -17.14 8.36 10.77
N GLN A 302 -17.15 9.32 9.85
CA GLN A 302 -16.50 10.62 10.05
C GLN A 302 -17.14 11.39 11.21
N ALA A 303 -18.48 11.49 11.25
CA ALA A 303 -19.20 12.16 12.34
C ALA A 303 -19.03 11.48 13.71
N ALA A 304 -18.60 10.21 13.76
CA ALA A 304 -18.18 9.52 14.98
C ALA A 304 -16.72 9.83 15.34
N LEU A 305 -15.81 9.90 14.36
CA LEU A 305 -14.42 10.35 14.57
C LEU A 305 -14.34 11.76 15.13
N ASP A 306 -15.14 12.68 14.60
CA ASP A 306 -15.18 14.09 15.02
C ASP A 306 -15.59 14.27 16.49
N LYS A 307 -16.26 13.26 17.06
CA LYS A 307 -16.63 13.18 18.48
C LYS A 307 -15.70 12.30 19.33
N GLY A 308 -14.74 11.59 18.71
CA GLY A 308 -13.87 10.63 19.38
C GLY A 308 -14.48 9.23 19.63
N GLU A 309 -15.66 8.94 19.07
CA GLU A 309 -16.40 7.68 19.22
C GLU A 309 -15.77 6.53 18.39
N LEU A 310 -14.57 6.05 18.78
CA LEU A 310 -13.81 5.04 18.02
C LEU A 310 -14.62 3.78 17.65
N VAL A 311 -15.42 3.26 18.60
CA VAL A 311 -16.23 2.05 18.40
C VAL A 311 -17.36 2.30 17.39
N THR A 312 -18.06 3.44 17.50
CA THR A 312 -19.11 3.84 16.55
C THR A 312 -18.52 4.02 15.14
N ALA A 313 -17.37 4.66 15.03
CA ALA A 313 -16.68 4.87 13.75
C ALA A 313 -16.26 3.53 13.11
N GLN A 314 -15.63 2.63 13.87
CA GLN A 314 -15.25 1.30 13.39
C GLN A 314 -16.49 0.47 12.96
N ALA A 315 -17.57 0.51 13.75
CA ALA A 315 -18.82 -0.19 13.44
C ALA A 315 -19.57 0.39 12.23
N ALA A 316 -19.30 1.65 11.85
CA ALA A 316 -19.77 2.24 10.59
C ALA A 316 -18.89 1.82 9.40
N LEU A 317 -17.55 1.89 9.54
CA LEU A 317 -16.59 1.46 8.50
C LEU A 317 -16.64 -0.05 8.18
N ALA A 318 -17.13 -0.86 9.12
CA ALA A 318 -17.39 -2.29 8.92
C ALA A 318 -18.61 -2.60 8.04
N LYS A 319 -19.48 -1.60 7.78
CA LYS A 319 -20.69 -1.76 6.93
C LYS A 319 -20.45 -1.35 5.47
N VAL A 320 -19.34 -0.66 5.19
CA VAL A 320 -18.98 -0.25 3.82
C VAL A 320 -18.53 -1.47 3.01
N SER A 321 -19.10 -1.68 1.83
CA SER A 321 -18.77 -2.84 0.98
C SER A 321 -17.31 -2.83 0.55
N ALA A 322 -16.66 -4.01 0.54
CA ALA A 322 -15.23 -4.13 0.20
C ALA A 322 -14.91 -3.77 -1.26
N ASP A 323 -15.93 -3.78 -2.11
CA ASP A 323 -15.91 -3.48 -3.54
C ASP A 323 -16.59 -2.12 -3.86
N THR A 324 -16.65 -1.21 -2.89
CA THR A 324 -17.14 0.16 -3.07
C THR A 324 -16.30 0.94 -4.08
N GLN A 325 -16.94 1.76 -4.90
CA GLN A 325 -16.24 2.76 -5.72
C GLN A 325 -15.62 3.89 -4.89
N LEU A 326 -16.06 4.09 -3.64
CA LEU A 326 -15.54 5.11 -2.71
C LEU A 326 -14.24 4.66 -1.98
N TYR A 327 -13.40 3.87 -2.65
CA TYR A 327 -12.24 3.20 -2.06
C TYR A 327 -11.26 4.16 -1.36
N GLU A 328 -10.91 5.29 -1.98
CA GLU A 328 -9.98 6.26 -1.38
C GLU A 328 -10.58 7.02 -0.18
N GLN A 329 -11.90 7.23 -0.14
CA GLN A 329 -12.58 7.74 1.05
C GLN A 329 -12.54 6.70 2.18
N LEU A 330 -12.89 5.44 1.89
CA LEU A 330 -12.82 4.34 2.85
C LEU A 330 -11.40 4.14 3.42
N LYS A 331 -10.38 4.26 2.57
CA LYS A 331 -8.96 4.18 2.92
C LYS A 331 -8.50 5.36 3.78
N THR A 332 -8.91 6.58 3.47
CA THR A 332 -8.55 7.77 4.27
C THR A 332 -9.27 7.80 5.61
N THR A 333 -10.58 7.50 5.68
CA THR A 333 -11.30 7.44 6.97
C THR A 333 -10.81 6.28 7.86
N ARG A 334 -10.46 5.11 7.29
CA ARG A 334 -9.78 4.02 8.05
C ARG A 334 -8.43 4.46 8.60
N LYS A 335 -7.62 5.19 7.82
CA LYS A 335 -6.36 5.75 8.30
C LYS A 335 -6.60 6.77 9.43
N ALA A 336 -7.55 7.68 9.27
CA ALA A 336 -7.88 8.68 10.30
C ALA A 336 -8.31 8.03 11.63
N LEU A 337 -9.12 6.96 11.58
CA LEU A 337 -9.49 6.18 12.76
C LEU A 337 -8.27 5.59 13.48
N ILE A 338 -7.32 5.02 12.74
CA ILE A 338 -6.08 4.48 13.30
C ILE A 338 -5.24 5.61 13.90
N ASP A 339 -5.04 6.72 13.17
CA ASP A 339 -4.24 7.86 13.64
C ASP A 339 -4.80 8.49 14.93
N VAL A 340 -6.14 8.50 15.11
CA VAL A 340 -6.80 8.94 16.35
C VAL A 340 -6.63 7.92 17.49
N ALA A 341 -6.74 6.62 17.22
CA ALA A 341 -6.48 5.58 18.24
C ALA A 341 -5.02 5.60 18.72
N ASP A 342 -4.07 5.80 17.80
CA ASP A 342 -2.64 5.99 18.05
C ASP A 342 -2.39 7.23 18.93
N LYS A 343 -3.09 8.34 18.64
CA LYS A 343 -3.03 9.58 19.42
C LYS A 343 -3.57 9.39 20.84
N ARG A 344 -4.73 8.76 21.00
CA ARG A 344 -5.33 8.43 22.31
C ARG A 344 -4.44 7.49 23.12
N THR A 345 -3.80 6.51 22.48
CA THR A 345 -2.83 5.61 23.14
C THR A 345 -1.58 6.37 23.63
N LYS A 346 -1.08 7.35 22.87
CA LYS A 346 0.04 8.22 23.28
C LYS A 346 -0.36 9.12 24.46
N GLU A 347 -1.58 9.65 24.47
CA GLU A 347 -2.13 10.41 25.60
C GLU A 347 -2.22 9.55 26.88
N ALA A 348 -2.76 8.33 26.79
CA ALA A 348 -2.78 7.37 27.90
C ALA A 348 -1.37 7.07 28.43
N ASN A 349 -0.37 6.91 27.54
CA ASN A 349 1.02 6.73 27.95
C ASN A 349 1.58 7.95 28.71
N THR A 350 1.24 9.19 28.32
CA THR A 350 1.68 10.38 29.07
C THR A 350 1.03 10.48 30.46
N LEU A 351 -0.21 10.02 30.61
CA LEU A 351 -0.89 9.96 31.92
C LEU A 351 -0.29 8.92 32.87
N MET A 352 0.37 7.88 32.35
CA MET A 352 1.06 6.86 33.17
C MET A 352 2.32 7.39 33.87
N VAL A 353 2.93 8.46 33.37
CA VAL A 353 4.22 9.00 33.87
C VAL A 353 4.15 9.44 35.33
N THR A 354 3.04 10.03 35.77
CA THR A 354 2.90 10.54 37.15
C THR A 354 2.58 9.44 38.17
N ARG A 355 2.08 8.29 37.70
CA ARG A 355 1.50 7.19 38.50
C ARG A 355 0.50 7.64 39.58
N GLN A 356 -0.19 8.76 39.37
CA GLN A 356 -1.31 9.20 40.21
C GLN A 356 -2.56 8.37 39.88
N LEU A 357 -3.32 7.94 40.89
CA LEU A 357 -4.46 7.04 40.71
C LEU A 357 -5.47 7.55 39.66
N GLU A 358 -5.84 8.82 39.71
CA GLU A 358 -6.77 9.44 38.76
C GLU A 358 -6.21 9.47 37.33
N SER A 359 -4.91 9.78 37.16
CA SER A 359 -4.24 9.77 35.85
C SER A 359 -4.20 8.36 35.25
N VAL A 360 -3.89 7.36 36.07
CA VAL A 360 -3.82 5.95 35.66
C VAL A 360 -5.22 5.39 35.36
N GLN A 361 -6.25 5.79 36.10
CA GLN A 361 -7.65 5.47 35.80
C GLN A 361 -8.09 6.06 34.45
N LYS A 362 -7.71 7.31 34.14
CA LYS A 362 -7.93 7.92 32.83
C LYS A 362 -7.15 7.20 31.72
N ALA A 363 -5.90 6.83 31.95
CA ALA A 363 -5.10 6.04 31.00
C ALA A 363 -5.74 4.67 30.70
N LYS A 364 -6.29 4.00 31.73
CA LYS A 364 -7.04 2.75 31.54
C LYS A 364 -8.31 2.98 30.70
N ALA A 365 -9.15 3.95 31.07
CA ALA A 365 -10.38 4.24 30.33
C ALA A 365 -10.12 4.59 28.85
N ILE A 366 -9.09 5.38 28.57
CA ILE A 366 -8.69 5.71 27.19
C ILE A 366 -8.24 4.46 26.41
N THR A 367 -7.54 3.52 27.06
CA THR A 367 -7.11 2.27 26.40
C THR A 367 -8.21 1.21 26.32
N ASP A 368 -9.19 1.22 27.23
CA ASP A 368 -10.40 0.40 27.12
C ASP A 368 -11.22 0.81 25.89
N ASP A 369 -11.43 2.10 25.65
CA ASP A 369 -12.06 2.63 24.42
C ASP A 369 -11.31 2.21 23.15
N VAL A 370 -9.97 2.31 23.16
CA VAL A 370 -9.12 1.93 22.02
C VAL A 370 -9.22 0.43 21.74
N LEU A 371 -9.15 -0.41 22.77
CA LEU A 371 -9.21 -1.87 22.64
C LEU A 371 -10.61 -2.37 22.24
N ALA A 372 -11.67 -1.66 22.62
CA ALA A 372 -13.03 -1.95 22.17
C ALA A 372 -13.23 -1.73 20.65
N ALA A 373 -12.46 -0.80 20.04
CA ALA A 373 -12.43 -0.62 18.59
C ALA A 373 -11.36 -1.47 17.88
N PHE A 374 -10.23 -1.73 18.57
CA PHE A 374 -9.06 -2.43 18.05
C PHE A 374 -8.49 -3.44 19.07
N PRO A 375 -9.05 -4.66 19.19
CA PRO A 375 -8.62 -5.65 20.19
C PRO A 375 -7.13 -6.05 20.11
N GLU A 376 -6.55 -5.99 18.91
CA GLU A 376 -5.15 -6.32 18.64
C GLU A 376 -4.18 -5.11 18.76
N HIS A 377 -4.63 -3.97 19.30
CA HIS A 377 -3.81 -2.77 19.46
C HIS A 377 -2.73 -2.96 20.53
N ARG A 378 -1.56 -3.46 20.12
CA ARG A 378 -0.41 -3.83 20.97
C ARG A 378 -0.13 -2.83 22.11
N ASP A 379 0.09 -1.56 21.78
CA ASP A 379 0.54 -0.58 22.76
C ASP A 379 -0.58 -0.19 23.74
N GLY A 380 -1.82 -0.06 23.25
CA GLY A 380 -3.01 0.11 24.08
C GLY A 380 -3.20 -1.04 25.07
N LYS A 381 -2.95 -2.29 24.63
CA LYS A 381 -3.01 -3.48 25.50
C LYS A 381 -1.93 -3.47 26.59
N LEU A 382 -0.68 -3.15 26.23
CA LEU A 382 0.42 -3.04 27.19
C LEU A 382 0.14 -1.97 28.25
N ILE A 383 -0.35 -0.81 27.84
CA ILE A 383 -0.71 0.29 28.74
C ILE A 383 -1.90 -0.10 29.62
N ASN A 384 -2.95 -0.72 29.08
CA ASN A 384 -4.12 -1.15 29.86
C ASN A 384 -3.76 -2.19 30.93
N ASP A 385 -2.94 -3.19 30.58
CA ASP A 385 -2.42 -4.21 31.48
C ASP A 385 -1.56 -3.59 32.61
N GLU A 386 -0.75 -2.58 32.31
CA GLU A 386 0.02 -1.86 33.34
C GLU A 386 -0.87 -0.95 34.19
N SER A 387 -1.81 -0.21 33.58
CA SER A 387 -2.76 0.64 34.31
C SER A 387 -3.59 -0.19 35.30
N ALA A 388 -4.07 -1.37 34.89
CA ALA A 388 -4.82 -2.28 35.76
C ALA A 388 -3.98 -2.74 36.98
N ARG A 389 -2.69 -3.04 36.79
CA ARG A 389 -1.77 -3.42 37.88
C ARG A 389 -1.52 -2.24 38.82
N ILE A 390 -1.21 -1.06 38.29
CA ILE A 390 -0.95 0.14 39.10
C ILE A 390 -2.21 0.55 39.87
N ILE A 391 -3.40 0.48 39.27
CA ILE A 391 -4.66 0.70 39.99
C ILE A 391 -4.80 -0.32 41.13
N ALA A 392 -4.63 -1.62 40.87
CA ALA A 392 -4.75 -2.66 41.89
C ALA A 392 -3.73 -2.52 43.04
N ASP A 393 -2.56 -1.91 42.79
CA ASP A 393 -1.57 -1.60 43.82
C ASP A 393 -1.90 -0.31 44.58
N LEU A 394 -2.38 0.74 43.90
CA LEU A 394 -2.76 2.02 44.52
C LEU A 394 -4.09 1.97 45.28
N THR A 395 -5.03 1.12 44.86
CA THR A 395 -6.30 0.86 45.55
C THR A 395 -6.23 -0.38 46.45
N ARG A 396 -5.04 -0.96 46.64
CA ARG A 396 -4.84 -2.01 47.63
C ARG A 396 -5.12 -1.39 49.01
N PRO A 397 -6.09 -1.89 49.79
CA PRO A 397 -6.31 -1.36 51.12
C PRO A 397 -5.03 -1.51 51.94
N GLU A 398 -4.68 -0.49 52.74
CA GLU A 398 -3.52 -0.59 53.62
C GLU A 398 -3.63 -1.87 54.45
N TYR A 399 -2.54 -2.65 54.46
CA TYR A 399 -2.42 -3.76 55.38
C TYR A 399 -2.20 -3.19 56.79
N VAL A 400 -3.30 -2.77 57.42
CA VAL A 400 -3.37 -2.55 58.86
C VAL A 400 -3.09 -3.90 59.51
N PRO A 401 -1.93 -4.11 60.15
CA PRO A 401 -1.64 -5.41 60.74
C PRO A 401 -2.57 -5.57 61.93
N LYS A 402 -3.60 -6.43 61.80
CA LYS A 402 -4.40 -6.87 62.95
C LYS A 402 -3.40 -7.47 63.94
N ALA A 403 -3.14 -6.74 65.04
CA ALA A 403 -1.94 -6.91 65.84
C ALA A 403 -1.72 -8.37 66.22
N ALA A 404 -0.80 -9.02 65.51
CA ALA A 404 -0.41 -10.38 65.83
C ALA A 404 0.21 -10.37 67.24
N THR A 405 -0.08 -11.38 68.04
CA THR A 405 0.71 -11.64 69.24
C THR A 405 2.18 -11.74 68.79
N PRO A 406 3.07 -10.83 69.24
CA PRO A 406 4.40 -10.69 68.66
C PRO A 406 5.14 -12.01 68.78
N LYS A 407 5.76 -12.46 67.69
CA LYS A 407 6.29 -13.83 67.63
C LYS A 407 7.40 -13.93 68.68
N PRO A 408 7.43 -14.96 69.52
CA PRO A 408 8.38 -15.02 70.65
C PRO A 408 9.86 -15.07 70.21
N TRP A 409 10.13 -15.25 68.92
CA TRP A 409 11.46 -15.17 68.30
C TRP A 409 11.78 -13.84 67.59
N GLU A 410 10.83 -12.92 67.37
CA GLU A 410 11.10 -11.66 66.65
C GLU A 410 12.20 -10.80 67.32
N PRO A 411 12.20 -10.60 68.65
CA PRO A 411 13.29 -9.90 69.35
C PRO A 411 14.67 -10.58 69.21
N ALA A 412 14.72 -11.89 68.93
CA ALA A 412 15.97 -12.58 68.63
C ALA A 412 16.44 -12.29 67.21
N VAL A 413 15.54 -12.31 66.22
CA VAL A 413 15.86 -12.02 64.82
C VAL A 413 16.41 -10.60 64.68
N ASP A 414 15.83 -9.62 65.38
CA ASP A 414 16.35 -8.24 65.29
C ASP A 414 17.70 -8.05 66.02
N ARG A 415 17.92 -8.66 67.20
CA ARG A 415 19.28 -8.69 67.81
C ARG A 415 20.32 -9.37 66.92
N PHE A 416 19.95 -10.46 66.24
CA PHE A 416 20.81 -11.11 65.26
C PHE A 416 21.12 -10.17 64.08
N ARG A 417 20.13 -9.48 63.53
CA ARG A 417 20.32 -8.50 62.44
C ARG A 417 21.27 -7.37 62.84
N ASP A 418 21.22 -6.94 64.09
CA ASP A 418 22.10 -5.92 64.67
C ASP A 418 23.53 -6.43 64.98
N GLY A 419 23.77 -7.74 64.97
CA GLY A 419 25.08 -8.38 65.17
C GLY A 419 25.22 -9.17 66.48
N ASP A 420 24.22 -9.15 67.35
CA ASP A 420 24.25 -9.81 68.66
C ASP A 420 23.67 -11.24 68.60
N ILE A 421 24.47 -12.15 68.06
CA ILE A 421 24.15 -13.59 67.99
C ILE A 421 23.91 -14.17 69.40
N SER A 422 24.71 -13.76 70.39
CA SER A 422 24.64 -14.31 71.75
C SER A 422 23.32 -13.93 72.45
N GLY A 423 22.92 -12.66 72.40
CA GLY A 423 21.63 -12.20 72.92
C GLY A 423 20.45 -12.77 72.15
N ALA A 424 20.58 -12.96 70.83
CA ALA A 424 19.55 -13.61 70.02
C ALA A 424 19.33 -15.09 70.43
N VAL A 425 20.41 -15.88 70.57
CA VAL A 425 20.35 -17.28 71.05
C VAL A 425 19.79 -17.36 72.47
N ALA A 426 20.15 -16.41 73.36
CA ALA A 426 19.60 -16.36 74.72
C ALA A 426 18.08 -16.15 74.75
N ILE A 427 17.53 -15.29 73.88
CA ILE A 427 16.08 -15.10 73.73
C ILE A 427 15.42 -16.38 73.20
N LEU A 428 16.00 -17.01 72.18
CA LEU A 428 15.43 -18.23 71.58
C LEU A 428 15.40 -19.41 72.56
N ASN A 429 16.39 -19.53 73.45
CA ASN A 429 16.41 -20.56 74.49
C ASN A 429 15.16 -20.48 75.40
N ALA A 430 14.65 -19.28 75.68
CA ALA A 430 13.44 -19.09 76.50
C ALA A 430 12.13 -19.54 75.81
N CYS A 431 12.12 -19.71 74.48
CA CYS A 431 10.96 -20.15 73.70
C CYS A 431 11.16 -21.48 72.94
N ALA A 432 12.37 -22.05 72.91
CA ALA A 432 12.71 -23.29 72.22
C ALA A 432 11.94 -24.52 72.74
N ALA A 433 11.56 -24.53 74.02
CA ALA A 433 10.71 -25.58 74.60
C ALA A 433 9.21 -25.44 74.25
N LYS A 434 8.79 -24.27 73.74
CA LYS A 434 7.38 -23.94 73.48
C LYS A 434 7.03 -23.91 71.99
N THR A 435 8.00 -23.70 71.11
CA THR A 435 7.79 -23.61 69.65
C THR A 435 8.92 -24.27 68.87
N PRO A 436 8.63 -25.14 67.87
CA PRO A 436 9.65 -25.68 66.97
C PRO A 436 10.46 -24.60 66.24
N GLN A 437 9.83 -23.46 65.93
CA GLN A 437 10.45 -22.32 65.25
C GLN A 437 11.59 -21.70 66.08
N CYS A 438 11.41 -21.50 67.39
CA CYS A 438 12.51 -21.02 68.24
C CYS A 438 13.68 -22.01 68.28
N LYS A 439 13.41 -23.32 68.32
CA LYS A 439 14.46 -24.36 68.28
C LYS A 439 15.21 -24.34 66.95
N GLN A 440 14.50 -24.23 65.82
CA GLN A 440 15.10 -24.16 64.48
C GLN A 440 15.99 -22.91 64.32
N LEU A 441 15.47 -21.72 64.66
CA LEU A 441 16.24 -20.48 64.61
C LEU A 441 17.47 -20.53 65.54
N MET A 442 17.35 -21.16 66.71
CA MET A 442 18.47 -21.31 67.64
C MET A 442 19.59 -22.15 67.03
N THR A 443 19.26 -23.26 66.36
CA THR A 443 20.23 -24.06 65.60
C THR A 443 20.86 -23.25 64.47
N GLN A 444 20.06 -22.53 63.67
CA GLN A 444 20.57 -21.73 62.54
C GLN A 444 21.50 -20.59 63.00
N MET A 445 21.14 -19.84 64.05
CA MET A 445 21.97 -18.77 64.60
C MET A 445 23.26 -19.31 65.24
N THR A 446 23.21 -20.49 65.86
CA THR A 446 24.40 -21.15 66.42
C THR A 446 25.34 -21.64 65.32
N GLU A 447 24.82 -22.24 64.25
CA GLU A 447 25.60 -22.63 63.06
C GLU A 447 26.23 -21.38 62.40
N PHE A 448 25.45 -20.32 62.21
CA PHE A 448 25.93 -19.06 61.66
C PHE A 448 27.05 -18.47 62.52
N GLY A 449 26.89 -18.41 63.84
CA GLY A 449 27.93 -17.92 64.75
C GLY A 449 29.20 -18.77 64.75
N GLY A 450 29.06 -20.09 64.56
CA GLY A 450 30.20 -21.00 64.39
C GLY A 450 30.99 -20.75 63.10
N LEU A 451 30.28 -20.45 62.00
CA LEU A 451 30.90 -20.11 60.71
C LEU A 451 31.48 -18.69 60.71
N TYR A 452 30.76 -17.70 61.23
CA TYR A 452 31.19 -16.30 61.24
C TYR A 452 32.43 -16.06 62.13
N LYS A 453 32.59 -16.82 63.22
CA LYS A 453 33.84 -16.86 64.01
C LYS A 453 35.08 -17.33 63.23
N LYS A 454 34.89 -17.97 62.07
CA LYS A 454 35.96 -18.47 61.19
C LYS A 454 35.95 -17.79 59.82
N LEU A 455 35.34 -16.59 59.70
CA LEU A 455 35.06 -15.93 58.41
C LEU A 455 36.31 -15.73 57.53
N GLU A 456 37.49 -15.54 58.12
CA GLU A 456 38.74 -15.36 57.38
C GLU A 456 39.21 -16.67 56.73
N ASP A 457 39.21 -17.78 57.46
CA ASP A 457 39.59 -19.11 56.97
C ASP A 457 38.48 -19.81 56.16
N LEU A 458 37.30 -19.19 56.05
CA LEU A 458 36.11 -19.86 55.51
C LEU A 458 36.20 -20.05 53.99
N GLU A 459 36.20 -21.31 53.56
CA GLU A 459 36.13 -21.67 52.14
C GLU A 459 34.81 -21.22 51.49
N ALA A 460 34.81 -21.14 50.16
CA ALA A 460 33.66 -20.77 49.33
C ALA A 460 32.34 -21.50 49.71
N LYS A 461 32.41 -22.81 50.03
CA LYS A 461 31.23 -23.59 50.48
C LYS A 461 30.69 -23.13 51.83
N GLY A 462 31.58 -22.83 52.78
CA GLY A 462 31.22 -22.28 54.09
C GLY A 462 30.66 -20.86 53.98
N LEU A 463 31.24 -20.02 53.12
CA LEU A 463 30.75 -18.68 52.81
C LEU A 463 29.33 -18.70 52.20
N THR A 464 29.05 -19.62 51.26
CA THR A 464 27.68 -19.83 50.75
C THR A 464 26.72 -20.27 51.86
N ARG A 465 27.12 -21.20 52.74
CA ARG A 465 26.25 -21.65 53.85
C ARG A 465 25.96 -20.54 54.85
N LEU A 466 26.96 -19.74 55.19
CA LEU A 466 26.84 -18.58 56.09
C LEU A 466 25.85 -17.54 55.52
N LEU A 467 25.97 -17.17 54.25
CA LEU A 467 25.06 -16.22 53.61
C LEU A 467 23.64 -16.77 53.44
N ALA A 468 23.49 -18.08 53.19
CA ALA A 468 22.19 -18.75 53.18
C ALA A 468 21.52 -18.71 54.57
N LEU A 469 22.26 -19.05 55.62
CA LEU A 469 21.78 -18.97 57.00
C LEU A 469 21.32 -17.56 57.38
N ASP A 470 22.06 -16.51 57.02
CA ASP A 470 21.62 -15.13 57.27
C ASP A 470 20.29 -14.83 56.57
N LYS A 471 20.15 -15.24 55.31
CA LYS A 471 18.91 -15.06 54.55
C LYS A 471 17.73 -15.80 55.19
N ASP A 472 17.95 -17.04 55.63
CA ASP A 472 16.93 -17.87 56.29
C ASP A 472 16.51 -17.28 57.65
N ILE A 473 17.47 -16.79 58.45
CA ILE A 473 17.24 -16.26 59.80
C ILE A 473 16.53 -14.89 59.75
N THR A 474 16.89 -14.05 58.77
CA THR A 474 16.44 -12.65 58.71
C THR A 474 15.18 -12.42 57.88
N ASP A 475 14.65 -13.49 57.26
CA ASP A 475 13.58 -13.47 56.25
C ASP A 475 13.96 -12.56 55.06
N GLY A 476 15.15 -12.81 54.50
CA GLY A 476 15.73 -12.05 53.39
C GLY A 476 16.16 -10.61 53.69
N ARG A 477 15.86 -10.05 54.87
CA ARG A 477 16.15 -8.65 55.25
C ARG A 477 17.62 -8.36 55.52
N GLY A 478 18.44 -9.39 55.72
CA GLY A 478 19.88 -9.30 55.96
C GLY A 478 20.28 -8.82 57.36
N SER A 479 21.47 -9.22 57.82
CA SER A 479 22.16 -8.67 58.99
C SER A 479 23.31 -7.72 58.62
N LYS A 480 23.82 -6.98 59.61
CA LYS A 480 25.10 -6.24 59.49
C LYS A 480 26.28 -7.17 59.21
N MET A 481 26.27 -8.38 59.78
CA MET A 481 27.33 -9.38 59.64
C MET A 481 27.42 -9.94 58.21
N ALA A 482 26.27 -10.15 57.56
CA ALA A 482 26.22 -10.61 56.18
C ALA A 482 26.78 -9.63 55.16
N LYS A 483 26.84 -8.32 55.46
CA LYS A 483 27.57 -7.36 54.60
C LYS A 483 29.07 -7.69 54.57
N ASN A 484 29.69 -7.82 55.74
CA ASN A 484 31.11 -8.17 55.86
C ASN A 484 31.43 -9.53 55.22
N ALA A 485 30.58 -10.53 55.49
CA ALA A 485 30.73 -11.86 54.89
C ALA A 485 30.45 -11.87 53.39
N GLY A 486 29.55 -11.01 52.90
CA GLY A 486 29.26 -10.78 51.49
C GLY A 486 30.47 -10.26 50.75
N THR A 487 31.14 -9.22 51.25
CA THR A 487 32.39 -8.70 50.68
C THR A 487 33.50 -9.77 50.65
N ARG A 488 33.65 -10.56 51.73
CA ARG A 488 34.62 -11.68 51.78
C ARG A 488 34.29 -12.76 50.74
N ALA A 489 33.03 -13.18 50.66
CA ALA A 489 32.54 -14.15 49.68
C ALA A 489 32.71 -13.66 48.24
N ALA A 490 32.34 -12.41 47.95
CA ALA A 490 32.51 -11.80 46.65
C ALA A 490 33.99 -11.75 46.24
N THR A 491 34.89 -11.41 47.16
CA THR A 491 36.35 -11.42 46.94
C THR A 491 36.85 -12.83 46.62
N THR A 492 36.40 -13.84 47.38
CA THR A 492 36.79 -15.25 47.17
C THR A 492 36.28 -15.77 45.82
N PHE A 493 35.00 -15.56 45.50
CA PHE A 493 34.42 -15.95 44.22
C PHE A 493 35.04 -15.18 43.05
N TYR A 494 35.36 -13.89 43.20
CA TYR A 494 36.06 -13.11 42.18
C TYR A 494 37.46 -13.66 41.88
N LYS A 495 38.22 -14.09 42.90
CA LYS A 495 39.51 -14.78 42.70
C LYS A 495 39.32 -16.07 41.90
N SER A 496 38.33 -16.89 42.23
CA SER A 496 37.99 -18.11 41.49
C SER A 496 37.55 -17.82 40.05
N ALA A 497 36.75 -16.77 39.83
CA ALA A 497 36.30 -16.33 38.51
C ALA A 497 37.46 -15.85 37.64
N SER A 498 38.38 -15.06 38.21
CA SER A 498 39.57 -14.54 37.53
C SER A 498 40.53 -15.67 37.15
N GLY A 499 40.78 -16.62 38.07
CA GLY A 499 41.57 -17.82 37.79
C GLY A 499 40.96 -18.71 36.71
N ALA A 500 39.65 -18.99 36.79
CA ALA A 500 38.93 -19.74 35.76
C ALA A 500 38.98 -19.04 34.39
N LYS A 501 38.83 -17.71 34.36
CA LYS A 501 38.93 -16.89 33.15
C LYS A 501 40.32 -16.94 32.52
N ALA A 502 41.37 -16.84 33.33
CA ALA A 502 42.76 -16.97 32.86
C ALA A 502 43.07 -18.37 32.32
N ALA A 503 42.42 -19.41 32.88
CA ALA A 503 42.53 -20.79 32.42
C ALA A 503 41.56 -21.17 31.26
N GLY A 504 40.86 -20.21 30.66
CA GLY A 504 39.90 -20.45 29.56
C GLY A 504 38.61 -21.19 29.96
N GLN A 505 38.34 -21.36 31.26
CA GLN A 505 37.20 -22.13 31.77
C GLN A 505 35.94 -21.26 31.85
N TRP A 506 35.43 -20.83 30.70
CA TRP A 506 34.39 -19.80 30.56
C TRP A 506 33.15 -20.00 31.45
N SER A 507 32.60 -21.22 31.48
CA SER A 507 31.43 -21.55 32.31
C SER A 507 31.68 -21.35 33.80
N ARG A 508 32.83 -21.81 34.32
CA ARG A 508 33.25 -21.57 35.71
C ARG A 508 33.54 -20.09 35.97
N ALA A 509 34.12 -19.38 35.01
CA ALA A 509 34.38 -17.95 35.13
C ALA A 509 33.08 -17.14 35.26
N MET A 510 32.07 -17.44 34.43
CA MET A 510 30.73 -16.85 34.52
C MET A 510 30.04 -17.25 35.82
N GLU A 511 30.04 -18.53 36.19
CA GLU A 511 29.43 -19.03 37.42
C GLU A 511 29.99 -18.34 38.67
N PHE A 512 31.31 -18.31 38.84
CA PHE A 512 31.95 -17.65 39.97
C PHE A 512 31.76 -16.14 39.95
N ALA A 513 31.74 -15.48 38.78
CA ALA A 513 31.45 -14.05 38.71
C ALA A 513 30.00 -13.72 39.11
N ARG A 514 29.03 -14.55 38.74
CA ARG A 514 27.63 -14.43 39.22
C ARG A 514 27.54 -14.68 40.73
N ARG A 515 28.20 -15.71 41.26
CA ARG A 515 28.27 -15.98 42.71
C ARG A 515 28.89 -14.81 43.49
N ALA A 516 29.89 -14.13 42.92
CA ALA A 516 30.48 -12.93 43.51
C ALA A 516 29.48 -11.76 43.57
N LEU A 517 28.76 -11.48 42.48
CA LEU A 517 27.73 -10.45 42.42
C LEU A 517 26.49 -10.78 43.27
N GLN A 518 26.21 -12.06 43.52
CA GLN A 518 25.16 -12.49 44.44
C GLN A 518 25.54 -12.24 45.91
N ALA A 519 26.84 -12.20 46.23
CA ALA A 519 27.36 -11.93 47.58
C ALA A 519 27.61 -10.43 47.82
N ASP A 520 28.03 -9.68 46.79
CA ASP A 520 28.10 -8.22 46.76
C ASP A 520 27.75 -7.69 45.36
N PRO A 521 26.53 -7.17 45.16
CA PRO A 521 26.10 -6.61 43.87
C PRO A 521 26.95 -5.45 43.35
N ASN A 522 27.72 -4.78 44.21
CA ASN A 522 28.57 -3.65 43.84
C ASN A 522 30.01 -4.07 43.48
N HIS A 523 30.33 -5.37 43.49
CA HIS A 523 31.69 -5.88 43.28
C HIS A 523 32.17 -5.69 41.82
N THR A 524 32.67 -4.50 41.51
CA THR A 524 33.08 -4.02 40.17
C THR A 524 33.92 -5.01 39.36
N GLY A 525 34.91 -5.67 39.98
CA GLY A 525 35.75 -6.67 39.32
C GLY A 525 34.97 -7.88 38.79
N ALA A 526 33.88 -8.27 39.46
CA ALA A 526 33.04 -9.38 39.03
C ALA A 526 32.07 -8.96 37.92
N ALA A 527 31.49 -7.75 38.01
CA ALA A 527 30.73 -7.14 36.92
C ALA A 527 31.56 -7.03 35.64
N ASN A 528 32.83 -6.61 35.75
CA ASN A 528 33.75 -6.54 34.62
C ASN A 528 34.08 -7.92 34.02
N ILE A 529 34.11 -9.00 34.81
CA ILE A 529 34.22 -10.37 34.26
C ILE A 529 32.96 -10.76 33.50
N VAL A 530 31.77 -10.53 34.06
CA VAL A 530 30.49 -10.83 33.38
C VAL A 530 30.38 -10.06 32.06
N ASN A 531 30.71 -8.77 32.06
CA ASN A 531 30.61 -7.91 30.87
C ASN A 531 31.60 -8.31 29.76
N ASP A 532 32.86 -8.63 30.09
CA ASP A 532 33.84 -9.12 29.10
C ASP A 532 33.45 -10.49 28.52
N LEU A 533 32.89 -11.39 29.34
CA LEU A 533 32.38 -12.68 28.86
C LEU A 533 31.16 -12.50 27.94
N LYS A 534 30.21 -11.62 28.28
CA LYS A 534 29.07 -11.27 27.40
C LYS A 534 29.51 -10.60 26.09
N GLY A 535 30.52 -9.74 26.13
CA GLY A 535 31.10 -9.13 24.93
C GLY A 535 31.68 -10.18 23.99
N LYS A 536 32.57 -11.03 24.51
CA LYS A 536 33.17 -12.14 23.76
C LYS A 536 32.14 -13.12 23.23
N ALA A 537 31.13 -13.46 24.03
CA ALA A 537 30.03 -14.31 23.60
C ALA A 537 29.28 -13.75 22.38
N LYS A 538 29.05 -12.44 22.34
CA LYS A 538 28.40 -11.77 21.20
C LYS A 538 29.27 -11.82 19.94
N ASP A 539 30.56 -11.46 20.05
CA ASP A 539 31.47 -11.45 18.91
C ASP A 539 31.70 -12.86 18.34
N LEU A 540 31.80 -13.85 19.22
CA LEU A 540 32.03 -15.25 18.91
C LEU A 540 30.74 -15.92 18.38
N TYR A 541 29.55 -15.50 18.83
CA TYR A 541 28.27 -15.86 18.20
C TYR A 541 28.18 -15.35 16.77
N LEU A 542 28.59 -14.10 16.50
CA LEU A 542 28.57 -13.53 15.15
C LEU A 542 29.53 -14.27 14.20
N GLN A 543 30.72 -14.65 14.69
CA GLN A 543 31.67 -15.49 13.94
C GLN A 543 31.13 -16.89 13.67
N ALA A 544 30.47 -17.52 14.64
CA ALA A 544 29.81 -18.82 14.45
C ALA A 544 28.66 -18.71 13.42
N TYR A 545 27.86 -17.65 13.51
CA TYR A 545 26.67 -17.46 12.70
C TYR A 545 26.94 -17.17 11.22
N SER A 546 28.08 -16.54 10.90
CA SER A 546 28.50 -16.29 9.51
C SER A 546 29.05 -17.55 8.81
N ILE A 547 29.63 -18.50 9.55
CA ILE A 547 30.21 -19.73 8.98
C ILE A 547 29.34 -20.99 9.14
N LYS A 548 28.26 -20.94 9.94
CA LYS A 548 27.41 -22.10 10.29
C LYS A 548 26.91 -22.96 9.11
N ASP A 549 26.69 -22.36 7.95
CA ASP A 549 26.15 -23.04 6.76
C ASP A 549 27.26 -23.49 5.78
N ALA A 550 28.49 -23.01 5.98
CA ALA A 550 29.65 -23.26 5.11
C ALA A 550 30.72 -24.15 5.77
N SER A 551 30.83 -24.10 7.09
CA SER A 551 31.78 -24.86 7.93
C SER A 551 31.12 -25.18 9.28
N PRO A 552 30.08 -26.03 9.33
CA PRO A 552 29.31 -26.33 10.54
C PRO A 552 30.17 -26.92 11.67
N GLU A 553 31.16 -27.74 11.32
CA GLU A 553 32.17 -28.30 12.23
C GLU A 553 33.01 -27.21 12.93
N ASP A 554 33.20 -26.08 12.26
CA ASP A 554 33.94 -24.92 12.78
C ASP A 554 33.01 -23.97 13.56
N ALA A 555 31.71 -23.92 13.23
CA ALA A 555 30.71 -23.14 13.94
C ALA A 555 30.26 -23.76 15.27
N LEU A 556 30.09 -25.09 15.31
CA LEU A 556 29.64 -25.84 16.48
C LEU A 556 30.45 -25.60 17.77
N PRO A 557 31.80 -25.69 17.79
CA PRO A 557 32.58 -25.41 19.00
C PRO A 557 32.42 -23.94 19.43
N LYS A 558 32.31 -23.02 18.47
CA LYS A 558 32.09 -21.60 18.75
C LYS A 558 30.72 -21.38 19.43
N PHE A 559 29.63 -21.96 18.93
CA PHE A 559 28.33 -21.88 19.63
C PHE A 559 28.35 -22.51 21.03
N ARG A 560 29.14 -23.58 21.26
CA ARG A 560 29.34 -24.16 22.60
C ARG A 560 30.07 -23.20 23.55
N ASP A 561 31.07 -22.46 23.05
CA ASP A 561 31.73 -21.40 23.82
C ASP A 561 30.78 -20.24 24.15
N VAL A 562 29.88 -19.84 23.25
CA VAL A 562 28.84 -18.83 23.56
C VAL A 562 27.94 -19.29 24.70
N VAL A 563 27.46 -20.54 24.66
CA VAL A 563 26.67 -21.16 25.75
C VAL A 563 27.46 -21.19 27.06
N ALA A 564 28.77 -21.48 27.01
CA ALA A 564 29.62 -21.47 28.20
C ALA A 564 29.92 -20.05 28.73
N MET A 565 29.95 -19.03 27.89
CA MET A 565 30.20 -17.63 28.27
C MET A 565 28.94 -16.87 28.71
N THR A 566 27.73 -17.43 28.53
CA THR A 566 26.46 -16.76 28.80
C THR A 566 25.65 -17.46 29.89
N PRO A 567 24.90 -16.74 30.73
CA PRO A 567 23.98 -17.36 31.68
C PRO A 567 22.68 -17.85 30.99
N PRO A 568 21.98 -18.86 31.54
CA PRO A 568 20.74 -19.39 30.93
C PRO A 568 19.60 -18.37 30.76
N ASP A 569 19.62 -17.31 31.56
CA ASP A 569 18.71 -16.15 31.48
C ASP A 569 19.11 -15.10 30.42
N ASP A 570 20.12 -15.37 29.58
CA ASP A 570 20.54 -14.51 28.46
C ASP A 570 19.95 -14.97 27.11
N GLU A 571 19.50 -14.01 26.30
CA GLU A 571 18.95 -14.27 24.97
C GLU A 571 19.96 -14.95 24.03
N LEU A 572 21.26 -14.64 24.16
CA LEU A 572 22.32 -15.29 23.37
C LEU A 572 22.54 -16.75 23.79
N HIS A 573 22.27 -17.12 25.05
CA HIS A 573 22.41 -18.50 25.53
C HIS A 573 21.42 -19.42 24.81
N GLY A 574 20.13 -19.08 24.85
CA GLY A 574 19.09 -19.86 24.17
C GLY A 574 19.27 -19.92 22.65
N LYS A 575 19.67 -18.80 22.02
CA LYS A 575 19.99 -18.77 20.59
C LYS A 575 21.17 -19.67 20.24
N ALA A 576 22.26 -19.61 21.01
CA ALA A 576 23.44 -20.44 20.76
C ALA A 576 23.17 -21.93 21.03
N GLN A 577 22.46 -22.26 22.12
CA GLN A 577 22.05 -23.63 22.42
C GLN A 577 21.20 -24.21 21.27
N GLY A 578 20.24 -23.45 20.74
CA GLY A 578 19.44 -23.87 19.58
C GLY A 578 20.24 -24.08 18.29
N TRP A 579 21.45 -23.51 18.16
CA TRP A 579 22.39 -23.85 17.09
C TRP A 579 23.27 -25.06 17.44
N VAL A 580 23.72 -25.22 18.68
CA VAL A 580 24.42 -26.44 19.14
C VAL A 580 23.56 -27.69 18.92
N GLU A 581 22.26 -27.61 19.23
CA GLU A 581 21.31 -28.72 19.04
C GLU A 581 20.98 -29.04 17.56
N LYS A 582 21.15 -28.06 16.65
CA LYS A 582 20.98 -28.26 15.20
C LYS A 582 22.23 -28.81 14.55
N LEU A 583 23.41 -28.33 14.96
CA LEU A 583 24.71 -28.70 14.40
C LEU A 583 25.33 -29.94 15.08
N SER A 584 24.67 -30.52 16.09
CA SER A 584 25.03 -31.81 16.69
C SER A 584 24.09 -32.96 16.27
N ARG A 585 23.36 -32.79 15.15
CA ARG A 585 22.48 -33.79 14.52
C ARG A 585 22.95 -34.07 13.10
#